data_AF-A0A527XAY7-F1
#
_entry.id   AF-A0A527XAY7-F1
#
_cell.length_a   1.000
_cell.length_b   1.000
_cell.length_c   1.000
_cell.angle_alpha   90.00
_cell.angle_beta   90.00
_cell.angle_gamma   90.00
#
_symmetry.space_group_name_H-M   'P 1'
#
loop_
_entity.id
_entity.type
_entity.pdbx_description
1 polymer ?
#
loop_
_entity_poly.entity_id
_entity_poly.type
_entity_poly.pdbx_seq_one_letter_code
_entity_poly.pdbx_strand_id
1 'polypeptide(L)' 'VAAMYTIGLAHLGSQLSGHELASANAAFVLCYGVGMVIGPQAIGIGMDAFGPSGFGWSLAIFFAAYMLLV' A
#
# COMPACT_ATOMS: atom_id res chain seq x y z
N VAL A 1 6.32 -10.55 1.46
CA VAL A 1 5.67 -9.48 0.65
C VAL A 1 4.52 -10.00 -0.21
N ALA A 2 4.67 -11.08 -1.02
CA ALA A 2 3.61 -11.53 -1.94
C ALA A 2 2.28 -11.99 -1.30
N ALA A 3 2.26 -12.33 0.00
CA ALA A 3 1.06 -12.88 0.64
C ALA A 3 0.05 -11.82 1.12
N MET A 4 0.41 -10.53 1.24
CA MET A 4 -0.49 -9.54 1.87
C MET A 4 -1.75 -9.26 1.04
N TYR A 5 -1.63 -9.27 -0.29
CA TYR A 5 -2.79 -9.17 -1.18
C TYR A 5 -3.76 -10.34 -0.96
N THR A 6 -3.25 -11.57 -0.95
CA THR A 6 -4.05 -12.78 -0.71
C THR A 6 -4.68 -12.80 0.68
N ILE A 7 -3.93 -12.38 1.72
CA ILE A 7 -4.44 -12.28 3.09
C ILE A 7 -5.56 -11.23 3.17
N GLY A 8 -5.40 -10.07 2.53
CA GLY A 8 -6.43 -9.02 2.49
C GLY A 8 -7.71 -9.49 1.81
N LEU A 9 -7.60 -10.21 0.68
CA LEU A 9 -8.74 -10.80 0.01
C LEU A 9 -9.43 -11.88 0.85
N ALA A 10 -8.65 -12.76 1.51
CA ALA A 10 -9.19 -13.76 2.41
C ALA A 10 -9.95 -13.12 3.58
N HIS A 11 -9.41 -12.04 4.14
CA HIS A 11 -10.07 -11.28 5.20
C HIS A 11 -11.38 -10.63 4.72
N LEU A 12 -11.39 -9.99 3.56
CA LEU A 12 -12.62 -9.43 2.96
C LEU A 12 -13.68 -10.52 2.72
N GLY A 13 -13.27 -11.65 2.16
CA GLY A 13 -14.16 -12.80 1.91
C GLY A 13 -14.72 -13.45 3.17
N SER A 14 -14.06 -13.28 4.33
CA SER A 14 -14.56 -13.76 5.62
C SER A 14 -15.61 -12.85 6.25
N GLN A 15 -15.63 -11.57 5.89
CA GLN A 15 -16.52 -10.56 6.49
C GLN A 15 -17.68 -10.13 5.58
N LEU A 16 -17.52 -10.22 4.25
CA LEU A 16 -18.48 -9.74 3.27
C LEU A 16 -18.87 -10.84 2.29
N SER A 17 -20.08 -10.77 1.73
CA SER A 17 -20.56 -11.72 0.72
C SER A 17 -21.35 -11.04 -0.40
N GLY A 18 -21.58 -11.75 -1.51
CA GLY A 18 -22.39 -11.27 -2.62
C GLY A 18 -21.88 -9.96 -3.25
N HIS A 19 -22.77 -8.99 -3.42
CA HIS A 19 -22.46 -7.71 -4.07
C HIS A 19 -21.48 -6.84 -3.25
N GLU A 20 -21.58 -6.86 -1.92
CA GLU A 20 -20.70 -6.09 -1.03
C GLU A 20 -19.25 -6.59 -1.08
N LEU A 21 -19.05 -7.90 -1.27
CA LEU A 21 -17.71 -8.44 -1.46
C LEU A 21 -17.08 -7.96 -2.78
N ALA A 22 -17.86 -7.89 -3.85
CA ALA A 22 -17.37 -7.43 -5.16
C ALA A 22 -16.94 -5.97 -5.12
N SER A 23 -17.73 -5.09 -4.48
CA SER A 23 -17.40 -3.67 -4.33
C SER A 23 -16.19 -3.46 -3.42
N ALA A 24 -16.11 -4.17 -2.29
CA ALA A 24 -14.97 -4.10 -1.38
C ALA A 24 -13.67 -4.60 -2.04
N ASN A 25 -13.75 -5.69 -2.82
CA ASN A 25 -12.62 -6.18 -3.60
C ASN A 25 -12.14 -5.12 -4.62
N ALA A 26 -13.06 -4.48 -5.35
CA ALA A 26 -12.71 -3.42 -6.29
C ALA A 26 -12.01 -2.24 -5.61
N ALA A 27 -12.51 -1.78 -4.46
CA ALA A 27 -11.88 -0.73 -3.67
C ALA A 27 -10.49 -1.15 -3.16
N PHE A 28 -10.35 -2.39 -2.67
CA PHE A 28 -9.08 -2.93 -2.19
C PHE A 28 -8.03 -2.98 -3.30
N VAL A 29 -8.37 -3.53 -4.46
CA VAL A 29 -7.48 -3.60 -5.63
C VAL A 29 -7.07 -2.21 -6.10
N LEU A 30 -8.00 -1.25 -6.10
CA LEU A 30 -7.71 0.14 -6.45
C LEU A 30 -6.67 0.73 -5.49
N CYS A 31 -6.90 0.65 -4.18
CA CYS A 31 -5.96 1.15 -3.17
C CYS A 31 -4.58 0.47 -3.30
N TYR A 32 -4.56 -0.85 -3.50
CA TYR A 32 -3.34 -1.61 -3.71
C TYR A 32 -2.59 -1.16 -4.96
N GLY A 33 -3.31 -0.95 -6.06
CA GLY A 33 -2.78 -0.42 -7.32
C GLY A 33 -2.19 0.98 -7.17
N VAL A 34 -2.88 1.88 -6.47
CA VAL A 34 -2.38 3.23 -6.16
C VAL A 34 -1.07 3.16 -5.38
N GLY A 35 -1.00 2.30 -4.37
CA GLY A 35 0.24 2.06 -3.61
C GLY A 35 1.39 1.55 -4.49
N MET A 36 1.11 0.63 -5.41
CA MET A 36 2.11 0.10 -6.36
C MET A 36 2.63 1.16 -7.35
N VAL A 37 1.83 2.16 -7.70
CA VAL A 37 2.25 3.26 -8.59
C VAL A 37 3.00 4.33 -7.82
N ILE A 38 2.45 4.78 -6.69
CA ILE A 38 3.02 5.89 -5.92
C ILE A 38 4.30 5.47 -5.20
N GLY A 39 4.37 4.25 -4.68
CA GLY A 39 5.50 3.76 -3.87
C GLY A 39 6.86 3.86 -4.58
N PRO A 40 7.05 3.21 -5.74
CA PRO A 40 8.31 3.29 -6.48
C PRO A 40 8.68 4.72 -6.91
N GLN A 41 7.69 5.54 -7.28
CA GLN A 41 7.91 6.94 -7.65
C GLN A 41 8.41 7.76 -6.46
N ALA A 42 7.76 7.65 -5.30
CA ALA A 42 8.16 8.35 -4.09
C ALA A 42 9.57 7.93 -3.63
N ILE A 43 9.87 6.63 -3.68
CA ILE A 43 11.20 6.11 -3.36
C ILE A 43 12.25 6.62 -4.36
N GLY A 44 11.93 6.61 -5.66
CA GLY A 44 12.81 7.14 -6.71
C GLY A 44 13.15 8.61 -6.50
N ILE A 45 12.15 9.45 -6.26
CA ILE A 45 12.33 10.87 -5.93
C ILE A 45 13.21 11.05 -4.68
N GLY A 46 12.98 10.24 -3.64
CA GLY A 46 13.83 10.26 -2.45
C GLY A 46 15.27 9.87 -2.74
N MET A 47 15.49 8.87 -3.59
CA MET A 47 16.83 8.45 -4.00
C MET A 47 17.54 9.48 -4.89
N ASP A 48 16.80 10.18 -5.75
CA ASP A 48 17.34 11.27 -6.57
C ASP A 48 17.79 12.46 -5.69
N ALA A 49 17.06 12.74 -4.60
CA ALA A 49 17.35 13.85 -3.69
C ALA A 49 18.45 13.54 -2.66
N PHE A 50 18.48 12.32 -2.11
CA PHE A 50 19.36 11.95 -0.98
C PHE A 50 20.35 10.81 -1.31
N GLY A 51 20.48 10.45 -2.58
CA GLY A 51 21.29 9.32 -3.04
C GLY A 51 20.74 7.98 -2.52
N PRO A 52 21.59 6.93 -2.39
CA PRO A 52 21.15 5.60 -1.95
C PRO A 52 20.43 5.57 -0.59
N SER A 53 20.76 6.52 0.29
CA SER A 53 20.10 6.66 1.61
C SER A 53 18.64 7.10 1.51
N GLY A 54 18.25 7.71 0.39
CA GLY A 54 16.89 8.18 0.12
C GLY A 54 15.83 7.08 0.11
N PHE A 55 16.22 5.83 -0.16
CA PHE A 55 15.34 4.67 -0.01
C PHE A 55 14.84 4.53 1.45
N GLY A 56 15.78 4.56 2.40
CA GLY A 56 15.46 4.43 3.83
C GLY A 56 14.64 5.61 4.34
N TRP A 57 15.02 6.84 3.96
CA TRP A 57 14.27 8.05 4.33
C TRP A 57 12.84 8.05 3.78
N SER A 58 12.63 7.60 2.53
CA SER A 58 11.29 7.52 1.93
C SER A 58 10.38 6.56 2.70
N LEU A 59 10.90 5.38 3.07
CA LEU A 59 10.15 4.42 3.88
C LEU A 59 9.90 4.94 5.30
N ALA A 60 10.90 5.58 5.92
CA ALA A 60 10.77 6.15 7.26
C ALA A 60 9.66 7.22 7.29
N ILE A 61 9.62 8.11 6.31
CA ILE A 61 8.57 9.13 6.18
C ILE A 61 7.20 8.47 5.96
N PHE A 62 7.11 7.46 5.10
CA PHE A 62 5.86 6.74 4.86
C PHE A 62 5.29 6.11 6.13
N PHE A 63 6.13 5.38 6.89
CA PHE A 63 5.70 4.77 8.15
C PHE A 63 5.46 5.80 9.26
N ALA A 64 6.23 6.89 9.32
CA ALA A 64 5.97 7.98 10.25
C ALA A 64 4.62 8.66 9.97
N ALA A 65 4.29 8.90 8.70
CA ALA A 65 2.98 9.43 8.31
C ALA A 65 1.84 8.46 8.69
N TYR A 66 2.04 7.15 8.51
CA TYR A 66 1.09 6.14 8.97
C TYR A 66 0.89 6.16 10.50
N MET A 67 1.98 6.29 11.27
CA MET A 67 1.91 6.42 12.73
C MET A 67 1.21 7.70 13.21
N LEU A 68 1.17 8.76 12.41
CA LEU A 68 0.41 9.97 12.75
C LEU A 68 -1.09 9.84 12.43
N LEU A 69 -1.44 8.94 11.52
CA LEU A 69 -2.82 8.68 11.13
C LEU A 69 -3.52 7.75 12.13
N VAL A 70 -2.78 6.79 12.69
CA VAL A 70 -3.24 5.83 13.72
C VAL A 70 -3.07 6.40 15.13
#